data_AF-A0AAU3GDI9-F1
#
_entry.id   AF-A0AAU3GDI9-F1
#
_cell.length_a   1.000
_cell.length_b   1.000
_cell.length_c   1.000
_cell.angle_alpha   90.00
_cell.angle_beta   90.00
_cell.angle_gamma   90.00
#
_symmetry.space_group_name_H-M   'P 1'
#
loop_
_entity.id
_entity.type
_entity.pdbx_description
1 polymer ?
#
loop_
_entity_poly.entity_id
_entity_poly.type
_entity_poly.pdbx_seq_one_letter_code
_entity_poly.pdbx_strand_id
1 'polypeptide(L)'
;MTTYSERREYCSLPPQSTPVHAAGLAGTRLEALILGRLKWLNGTVLHYYFFDRETDGSTVTAADGTSGFVSWVGGKDQQDVVRESFRAWKDLGIGLEFAEVDDRTEAEVRIGFMRGDGSWAYLGRDALSIATDARTVNYGWPLTTPYGHTTALHEIGHVIGMPHEHQSPFAGIVWDEEAVYRDFGAPPNGWSREKTFNNVIRKLDQSEVTGSVWDASSIMEYTFGPGLILEPEQYRHGVFPPGTISVLDAEFARQWYPPTKPAGPSLLSPFTSVPLGLSSGEQADYLIVPEGTRDYTVATFGQSDTVLGLFEEIDGEPRYVAADDDSGRPHNSSVTAHLVKGRRYVARVRLYSARGSGQTAIMYW
;
A
#
# COMPACT_ATOMS: atom_id res chain seq x y z
N MET A 1 32.13 -15.16 4.38
CA MET A 1 32.43 -13.76 4.00
C MET A 1 32.06 -13.59 2.55
N THR A 2 30.79 -13.29 2.29
CA THR A 2 30.32 -12.92 0.95
C THR A 2 30.72 -11.47 0.75
N THR A 3 31.63 -11.25 -0.20
CA THR A 3 32.11 -9.92 -0.57
C THR A 3 30.94 -9.03 -0.97
N TYR A 4 30.86 -7.84 -0.39
CA TYR A 4 30.02 -6.71 -0.82
C TYR A 4 30.48 -6.26 -2.22
N SER A 5 30.29 -7.11 -3.23
CA SER A 5 30.97 -6.98 -4.53
C SER A 5 30.08 -6.41 -5.63
N GLU A 6 28.78 -6.25 -5.40
CA GLU A 6 27.89 -5.64 -6.39
C GLU A 6 27.03 -4.58 -5.71
N ARG A 7 27.28 -3.31 -6.05
CA ARG A 7 26.38 -2.22 -5.68
C ARG A 7 25.06 -2.42 -6.41
N ARG A 8 23.96 -2.38 -5.66
CA ARG A 8 22.60 -2.63 -6.16
C ARG A 8 21.88 -1.31 -6.39
N GLU A 9 20.92 -1.32 -7.33
CA GLU A 9 19.87 -0.30 -7.37
C GLU A 9 18.90 -0.57 -6.23
N TYR A 10 18.23 0.47 -5.70
CA TYR A 10 17.28 0.33 -4.59
C TYR A 10 15.90 0.87 -4.98
N CYS A 11 14.86 0.36 -4.32
CA CYS A 11 13.52 0.93 -4.46
C CYS A 11 13.54 2.42 -4.08
N SER A 12 12.70 3.25 -4.70
CA SER A 12 12.53 4.63 -4.27
C SER A 12 11.07 5.02 -4.27
N LEU A 13 10.45 4.93 -3.09
CA LEU A 13 9.06 5.28 -2.91
C LEU A 13 8.76 6.68 -3.44
N PRO A 14 7.66 6.86 -4.19
CA PRO A 14 7.16 8.18 -4.53
C PRO A 14 6.86 8.96 -3.24
N PRO A 15 6.92 10.31 -3.27
CA PRO A 15 6.50 11.12 -2.13
C PRO A 15 5.08 10.74 -1.70
N GLN A 16 4.95 10.35 -0.43
CA GLN A 16 3.64 10.04 0.15
C GLN A 16 2.82 11.31 0.32
N SER A 17 1.52 11.19 0.12
CA SER A 17 0.60 12.29 0.37
C SER A 17 0.52 12.57 1.87
N THR A 18 0.94 13.78 2.31
CA THR A 18 0.87 14.16 3.72
C THR A 18 -0.58 14.48 4.11
N PRO A 19 -1.19 13.78 5.08
CA PRO A 19 -2.54 14.09 5.48
C PRO A 19 -2.59 15.41 6.28
N VAL A 20 -3.62 16.22 6.02
CA VAL A 20 -3.90 17.43 6.82
C VAL A 20 -4.83 17.02 7.96
N HIS A 21 -4.27 16.87 9.17
CA HIS A 21 -5.03 16.49 10.35
C HIS A 21 -5.59 17.71 11.10
N ALA A 22 -6.71 17.52 11.79
CA ALA A 22 -7.24 18.53 12.69
C ALA A 22 -6.28 18.79 13.87
N ALA A 23 -6.11 20.05 14.27
CA ALA A 23 -5.27 20.40 15.42
C ALA A 23 -5.85 19.82 16.73
N GLY A 24 -4.97 19.27 17.60
CA GLY A 24 -5.35 18.81 18.94
C GLY A 24 -5.80 17.35 19.04
N LEU A 25 -5.52 16.50 18.04
CA LEU A 25 -5.73 15.05 18.15
C LEU A 25 -4.80 14.44 19.19
N ALA A 26 -5.31 13.50 20.00
CA ALA A 26 -4.49 12.71 20.90
C ALA A 26 -3.54 11.79 20.10
N GLY A 27 -2.31 11.61 20.58
CA GLY A 27 -1.24 10.84 19.89
C GLY A 27 -1.74 9.53 19.28
N THR A 28 -2.25 8.61 20.12
CA THR A 28 -2.77 7.29 19.69
C THR A 28 -3.90 7.33 18.65
N ARG A 29 -4.64 8.43 18.54
CA ARG A 29 -5.69 8.62 17.53
C ARG A 29 -5.08 8.95 16.16
N LEU A 30 -4.05 9.79 16.16
CA LEU A 30 -3.31 10.14 14.95
C LEU A 30 -2.63 8.90 14.35
N GLU A 31 -2.10 8.01 15.18
CA GLU A 31 -1.49 6.73 14.78
C GLU A 31 -2.44 5.85 13.99
N ALA A 32 -3.63 5.61 14.55
CA ALA A 32 -4.61 4.74 13.96
C ALA A 32 -5.09 5.25 12.58
N LEU A 33 -5.18 6.57 12.42
CA LEU A 33 -5.58 7.23 11.17
C LEU A 33 -4.49 7.14 10.09
N ILE A 34 -3.24 7.46 10.43
CA ILE A 34 -2.14 7.46 9.46
C ILE A 34 -1.88 6.05 8.94
N LEU A 35 -1.81 5.06 9.84
CA LEU A 35 -1.65 3.66 9.48
C LEU A 35 -2.82 3.15 8.65
N GLY A 36 -4.04 3.43 9.09
CA GLY A 36 -5.26 2.89 8.50
C GLY A 36 -5.61 3.45 7.12
N ARG A 37 -5.27 4.71 6.85
CA ARG A 37 -5.52 5.36 5.57
C ARG A 37 -4.90 4.60 4.39
N LEU A 38 -3.69 4.12 4.58
CA LEU A 38 -2.90 3.46 3.52
C LEU A 38 -3.36 2.02 3.27
N LYS A 39 -3.97 1.36 4.26
CA LYS A 39 -4.37 -0.05 4.13
C LYS A 39 -5.66 -0.20 3.34
N TRP A 40 -5.74 -1.28 2.57
CA TRP A 40 -6.97 -1.70 1.92
C TRP A 40 -7.98 -2.21 2.95
N LEU A 41 -9.26 -2.19 2.61
CA LEU A 41 -10.27 -2.90 3.39
C LEU A 41 -10.16 -4.40 3.12
N ASN A 42 -10.47 -5.22 4.13
CA ASN A 42 -10.44 -6.67 3.98
C ASN A 42 -11.50 -7.11 2.96
N GLY A 43 -11.21 -8.15 2.18
CA GLY A 43 -12.03 -8.63 1.07
C GLY A 43 -11.92 -7.80 -0.20
N THR A 44 -11.03 -6.80 -0.27
CA THR A 44 -10.80 -6.03 -1.50
C THR A 44 -10.18 -6.95 -2.55
N VAL A 45 -10.75 -6.91 -3.76
CA VAL A 45 -10.12 -7.44 -4.97
C VAL A 45 -9.30 -6.30 -5.56
N LEU A 46 -7.98 -6.44 -5.55
CA LEU A 46 -7.08 -5.48 -6.16
C LEU A 46 -6.87 -5.86 -7.62
N HIS A 47 -7.45 -5.07 -8.50
CA HIS A 47 -7.30 -5.23 -9.93
C HIS A 47 -5.98 -4.62 -10.36
N TYR A 48 -5.16 -5.40 -11.06
CA TYR A 48 -3.90 -4.94 -11.60
C TYR A 48 -3.84 -5.09 -13.12
N TYR A 49 -3.15 -4.15 -13.75
CA TYR A 49 -2.98 -4.09 -15.19
C TYR A 49 -1.52 -3.84 -15.54
N PHE A 50 -1.01 -4.54 -16.56
CA PHE A 50 0.29 -4.26 -17.15
C PHE A 50 0.11 -3.33 -18.36
N PHE A 51 0.86 -2.23 -18.41
CA PHE A 51 0.87 -1.39 -19.61
C PHE A 51 1.29 -2.22 -20.83
N ASP A 52 0.50 -2.15 -21.89
CA ASP A 52 0.59 -3.04 -23.05
C ASP A 52 0.53 -2.32 -24.41
N ARG A 53 0.32 -0.99 -24.44
CA ARG A 53 0.21 -0.21 -25.68
C ARG A 53 1.55 0.38 -26.07
N GLU A 54 1.80 0.51 -27.37
CA GLU A 54 3.02 1.17 -27.90
C GLU A 54 3.15 2.63 -27.45
N THR A 55 2.03 3.28 -27.17
CA THR A 55 1.98 4.66 -26.66
C THR A 55 2.27 4.77 -25.15
N ASP A 56 2.34 3.64 -24.43
CA ASP A 56 2.62 3.63 -23.00
C ASP A 56 4.12 3.78 -22.79
N GLY A 57 4.51 4.98 -22.38
CA GLY A 57 5.90 5.32 -22.19
C GLY A 57 6.11 6.76 -21.76
N SER A 58 7.37 7.14 -21.64
CA SER A 58 7.77 8.50 -21.32
C SER A 58 8.82 8.98 -22.29
N THR A 59 8.75 10.24 -22.69
CA THR A 59 9.86 10.90 -23.38
C THR A 59 10.90 11.30 -22.34
N VAL A 60 12.06 10.67 -22.37
CA VAL A 60 13.19 10.96 -21.49
C VAL A 60 14.18 11.82 -22.25
N THR A 61 14.62 12.91 -21.63
CA THR A 61 15.68 13.77 -22.14
C THR A 61 16.98 13.47 -21.40
N ALA A 62 17.99 13.01 -22.13
CA ALA A 62 19.32 12.75 -21.61
C ALA A 62 20.06 14.07 -21.30
N ALA A 63 21.14 13.97 -20.54
CA ALA A 63 21.96 15.12 -20.13
C ALA A 63 22.60 15.88 -21.31
N ASP A 64 22.77 15.21 -22.46
CA ASP A 64 23.27 15.82 -23.70
C ASP A 64 22.17 16.54 -24.51
N GLY A 65 20.93 16.57 -24.02
CA GLY A 65 19.79 17.22 -24.65
C GLY A 65 19.05 16.35 -25.67
N THR A 66 19.48 15.10 -25.90
CA THR A 66 18.73 14.17 -26.75
C THR A 66 17.50 13.65 -26.03
N SER A 67 16.36 13.56 -26.73
CA SER A 67 15.12 12.99 -26.20
C SER A 67 14.76 11.70 -26.91
N GLY A 68 14.32 10.71 -26.16
CA GLY A 68 13.84 9.43 -26.68
C GLY A 68 12.61 8.94 -25.94
N PHE A 69 11.70 8.27 -26.66
CA PHE A 69 10.57 7.58 -26.04
C PHE A 69 11.04 6.27 -25.42
N VAL A 70 10.73 6.07 -24.15
CA VAL A 70 11.02 4.85 -23.39
C VAL A 70 9.69 4.18 -23.06
N SER A 71 9.47 2.98 -23.60
CA SER A 71 8.27 2.20 -23.34
C SER A 71 8.22 1.71 -21.90
N TRP A 72 7.01 1.62 -21.35
CA TRP A 72 6.74 0.99 -20.06
C TRP A 72 6.34 -0.48 -20.18
N VAL A 73 6.17 -1.00 -21.39
CA VAL A 73 5.66 -2.36 -21.62
C VAL A 73 6.70 -3.39 -21.20
N GLY A 74 6.30 -4.30 -20.32
CA GLY A 74 7.14 -5.40 -19.86
C GLY A 74 7.00 -6.65 -20.73
N GLY A 75 8.11 -7.37 -20.90
CA GLY A 75 8.09 -8.70 -21.48
C GLY A 75 7.29 -9.70 -20.62
N LYS A 76 6.74 -10.74 -21.27
CA LYS A 76 5.93 -11.77 -20.59
C LYS A 76 6.66 -12.42 -19.40
N ASP A 77 7.96 -12.67 -19.53
CA ASP A 77 8.80 -13.21 -18.47
C ASP A 77 8.82 -12.32 -17.21
N GLN A 78 8.87 -11.00 -17.39
CA GLN A 78 8.83 -10.04 -16.28
C GLN A 78 7.44 -10.00 -15.64
N GLN A 79 6.39 -10.00 -16.45
CA GLN A 79 5.00 -10.03 -15.95
C GLN A 79 4.70 -11.32 -15.18
N ASP A 80 5.22 -12.46 -15.63
CA ASP A 80 5.05 -13.75 -14.95
C ASP A 80 5.67 -13.73 -13.54
N VAL A 81 6.83 -13.08 -13.35
CA VAL A 81 7.41 -12.87 -12.01
C VAL A 81 6.49 -12.04 -11.13
N VAL A 82 5.88 -10.98 -11.64
CA VAL A 82 4.92 -10.16 -10.88
C VAL A 82 3.68 -10.98 -10.48
N ARG A 83 3.14 -11.79 -11.41
CA ARG A 83 2.02 -12.72 -11.13
C ARG A 83 2.39 -13.75 -10.06
N GLU A 84 3.62 -14.26 -10.08
CA GLU A 84 4.15 -15.15 -9.03
C GLU A 84 4.27 -14.44 -7.68
N SER A 85 4.72 -13.18 -7.66
CA SER A 85 4.81 -12.39 -6.43
C SER A 85 3.44 -12.08 -5.82
N PHE A 86 2.43 -11.74 -6.62
CA PHE A 86 1.05 -11.61 -6.13
C PHE A 86 0.53 -12.93 -5.54
N ARG A 87 0.81 -14.06 -6.20
CA ARG A 87 0.46 -15.39 -5.67
C ARG A 87 1.17 -15.68 -4.36
N ALA A 88 2.46 -15.37 -4.22
CA ALA A 88 3.21 -15.57 -3.00
C ALA A 88 2.59 -14.82 -1.80
N TRP A 89 2.17 -13.58 -1.99
CA TRP A 89 1.43 -12.82 -0.98
C TRP A 89 0.05 -13.41 -0.70
N LYS A 90 -0.67 -13.85 -1.73
CA LYS A 90 -2.00 -14.46 -1.58
C LYS A 90 -1.95 -15.80 -0.82
N ASP A 91 -0.94 -16.63 -1.09
CA ASP A 91 -0.74 -17.95 -0.50
C ASP A 91 -0.47 -17.88 1.02
N LEU A 92 -0.17 -16.69 1.55
CA LEU A 92 -0.17 -16.45 2.99
C LEU A 92 -1.57 -16.59 3.62
N GLY A 93 -2.64 -16.64 2.82
CA GLY A 93 -4.03 -16.72 3.30
C GLY A 93 -4.58 -15.38 3.78
N ILE A 94 -4.04 -14.27 3.27
CA ILE A 94 -4.56 -12.94 3.56
C ILE A 94 -5.96 -12.74 2.94
N GLY A 95 -6.75 -11.87 3.55
CA GLY A 95 -8.08 -11.50 3.10
C GLY A 95 -8.12 -10.49 1.95
N LEU A 96 -7.03 -10.31 1.21
CA LEU A 96 -7.03 -9.60 -0.08
C LEU A 96 -7.10 -10.58 -1.23
N GLU A 97 -7.70 -10.17 -2.33
CA GLU A 97 -7.65 -10.89 -3.62
C GLU A 97 -6.90 -10.05 -4.65
N PHE A 98 -6.30 -10.69 -5.65
CA PHE A 98 -5.60 -10.02 -6.74
C PHE A 98 -6.12 -10.55 -8.08
N ALA A 99 -6.55 -9.64 -8.95
CA ALA A 99 -7.10 -9.98 -10.26
C ALA A 99 -6.38 -9.20 -11.36
N GLU A 100 -5.89 -9.90 -12.38
CA GLU A 100 -5.37 -9.23 -13.57
C GLU A 100 -6.55 -8.82 -14.46
N VAL A 101 -6.54 -7.57 -14.94
CA VAL A 101 -7.54 -7.04 -15.89
C VAL A 101 -6.87 -6.57 -17.17
N ASP A 102 -7.62 -6.53 -18.26
CA ASP A 102 -7.17 -6.11 -19.59
C ASP A 102 -7.46 -4.63 -19.89
N ASP A 103 -8.29 -3.97 -19.07
CA ASP A 103 -8.54 -2.53 -19.14
C ASP A 103 -7.94 -1.80 -17.93
N ARG A 104 -6.99 -0.89 -18.19
CA ARG A 104 -6.37 -0.04 -17.17
C ARG A 104 -7.36 0.82 -16.39
N THR A 105 -8.52 1.13 -16.96
CA THR A 105 -9.57 1.92 -16.31
C THR A 105 -10.30 1.12 -15.22
N GLU A 106 -10.14 -0.20 -15.21
CA GLU A 106 -10.63 -1.10 -14.16
C GLU A 106 -9.58 -1.43 -13.10
N ALA A 107 -8.33 -0.93 -13.24
CA ALA A 107 -7.22 -1.33 -12.38
C ALA A 107 -6.87 -0.27 -11.34
N GLU A 108 -6.89 -0.64 -10.05
CA GLU A 108 -6.30 0.17 -8.98
C GLU A 108 -4.78 0.22 -9.07
N VAL A 109 -4.15 -0.89 -9.51
CA VAL A 109 -2.70 -1.05 -9.62
C VAL A 109 -2.28 -1.13 -11.09
N ARG A 110 -1.41 -0.22 -11.55
CA ARG A 110 -0.98 -0.13 -12.96
C ARG A 110 0.54 -0.22 -13.05
N ILE A 111 1.03 -1.27 -13.70
CA ILE A 111 2.41 -1.73 -13.59
C ILE A 111 3.17 -1.48 -14.89
N GLY A 112 4.28 -0.73 -14.79
CA GLY A 112 5.22 -0.52 -15.89
C GLY A 112 6.63 -1.05 -15.58
N PHE A 113 7.47 -1.12 -16.61
CA PHE A 113 8.81 -1.71 -16.57
C PHE A 113 9.87 -0.78 -17.15
N MET A 114 9.76 0.52 -16.85
CA MET A 114 10.68 1.53 -17.37
C MET A 114 12.06 1.37 -16.74
N ARG A 115 13.03 0.92 -17.54
CA ARG A 115 14.41 0.75 -17.10
C ARG A 115 15.06 2.09 -16.75
N GLY A 116 15.86 2.09 -15.69
CA GLY A 116 16.57 3.29 -15.21
C GLY A 116 15.70 4.32 -14.47
N ASP A 117 14.39 4.09 -14.35
CA ASP A 117 13.46 4.93 -13.56
C ASP A 117 13.32 4.44 -12.10
N GLY A 118 14.24 3.57 -11.66
CA GLY A 118 14.17 2.86 -10.38
C GLY A 118 13.03 1.84 -10.31
N SER A 119 12.96 1.09 -9.22
CA SER A 119 11.75 0.33 -8.87
C SER A 119 11.02 1.03 -7.75
N TRP A 120 9.70 1.05 -7.80
CA TRP A 120 8.87 1.75 -6.83
C TRP A 120 7.40 1.37 -6.95
N ALA A 121 6.66 1.54 -5.88
CA ALA A 121 5.21 1.42 -5.85
C ALA A 121 4.61 2.50 -4.93
N TYR A 122 3.43 3.01 -5.27
CA TYR A 122 2.66 3.79 -4.31
C TYR A 122 2.22 2.90 -3.15
N LEU A 123 2.19 3.49 -1.95
CA LEU A 123 1.89 2.75 -0.74
C LEU A 123 0.38 2.54 -0.58
N GLY A 124 -0.07 1.31 -0.78
CA GLY A 124 -1.46 0.92 -0.58
C GLY A 124 -2.45 1.81 -1.36
N ARG A 125 -3.41 2.37 -0.63
CA ARG A 125 -4.50 3.19 -1.19
C ARG A 125 -4.07 4.52 -1.81
N ASP A 126 -2.82 4.97 -1.63
CA ASP A 126 -2.33 6.17 -2.32
C ASP A 126 -2.38 6.00 -3.85
N ALA A 127 -2.33 4.76 -4.35
CA ALA A 127 -2.49 4.42 -5.76
C ALA A 127 -3.83 4.90 -6.37
N LEU A 128 -4.89 5.03 -5.55
CA LEU A 128 -6.22 5.47 -5.99
C LEU A 128 -6.27 6.95 -6.41
N SER A 129 -5.28 7.75 -5.98
CA SER A 129 -5.17 9.17 -6.35
C SER A 129 -4.43 9.41 -7.67
N ILE A 130 -3.85 8.35 -8.24
CA ILE A 130 -3.00 8.43 -9.42
C ILE A 130 -3.84 8.30 -10.68
N ALA A 131 -3.53 9.13 -11.68
CA ALA A 131 -4.24 9.12 -12.96
C ALA A 131 -4.19 7.74 -13.64
N THR A 132 -5.24 7.43 -14.39
CA THR A 132 -5.45 6.13 -15.05
C THR A 132 -4.41 5.83 -16.14
N ASP A 133 -3.81 6.86 -16.74
CA ASP A 133 -2.74 6.76 -17.72
C ASP A 133 -1.34 6.77 -17.09
N ALA A 134 -1.23 6.89 -15.77
CA ALA A 134 0.04 6.86 -15.04
C ALA A 134 0.26 5.53 -14.32
N ARG A 135 1.54 5.14 -14.22
CA ARG A 135 2.01 3.98 -13.45
C ARG A 135 1.77 4.20 -11.96
N THR A 136 1.34 3.15 -11.26
CA THR A 136 1.34 3.10 -9.79
C THR A 136 2.45 2.20 -9.25
N VAL A 137 3.03 1.36 -10.11
CA VAL A 137 4.21 0.54 -9.84
C VAL A 137 5.14 0.64 -11.04
N ASN A 138 6.45 0.74 -10.80
CA ASN A 138 7.47 0.58 -11.81
C ASN A 138 8.53 -0.44 -11.38
N TYR A 139 9.01 -1.21 -12.34
CA TYR A 139 10.18 -2.07 -12.20
C TYR A 139 11.34 -1.61 -13.09
N GLY A 140 12.39 -1.10 -12.45
CA GLY A 140 13.53 -0.47 -13.11
C GLY A 140 14.59 -1.42 -13.68
N TRP A 141 14.56 -2.70 -13.30
CA TRP A 141 15.58 -3.70 -13.66
C TRP A 141 15.00 -5.12 -13.80
N PRO A 142 15.72 -6.07 -14.44
CA PRO A 142 15.21 -7.40 -14.72
C PRO A 142 14.75 -8.17 -13.49
N LEU A 143 13.47 -8.56 -13.48
CA LEU A 143 12.81 -9.32 -12.42
C LEU A 143 13.18 -10.80 -12.41
N THR A 144 13.65 -11.33 -13.54
CA THR A 144 14.04 -12.75 -13.70
C THR A 144 15.38 -13.10 -13.06
N THR A 145 16.01 -12.16 -12.35
CA THR A 145 17.21 -12.40 -11.53
C THR A 145 16.81 -12.65 -10.08
N PRO A 146 17.63 -13.30 -9.23
CA PRO A 146 17.29 -13.48 -7.81
C PRO A 146 16.95 -12.15 -7.11
N TYR A 147 17.72 -11.10 -7.38
CA TYR A 147 17.44 -9.77 -6.82
C TYR A 147 16.16 -9.15 -7.41
N GLY A 148 15.93 -9.33 -8.71
CA GLY A 148 14.70 -8.92 -9.37
C GLY A 148 13.44 -9.58 -8.79
N HIS A 149 13.49 -10.87 -8.49
CA HIS A 149 12.40 -11.59 -7.83
C HIS A 149 12.14 -11.04 -6.41
N THR A 150 13.20 -10.74 -5.66
CA THR A 150 13.11 -10.05 -4.37
C THR A 150 12.43 -8.68 -4.53
N THR A 151 12.83 -7.88 -5.52
CA THR A 151 12.19 -6.59 -5.82
C THR A 151 10.71 -6.76 -6.14
N ALA A 152 10.34 -7.76 -6.93
CA ALA A 152 8.93 -8.01 -7.24
C ALA A 152 8.09 -8.25 -5.98
N LEU A 153 8.55 -9.10 -5.06
CA LEU A 153 7.89 -9.31 -3.76
C LEU A 153 7.81 -8.02 -2.92
N HIS A 154 8.90 -7.25 -2.88
CA HIS A 154 9.01 -5.99 -2.14
C HIS A 154 8.00 -4.93 -2.63
N GLU A 155 7.93 -4.69 -3.94
CA GLU A 155 6.98 -3.72 -4.48
C GLU A 155 5.52 -4.15 -4.26
N ILE A 156 5.21 -5.45 -4.26
CA ILE A 156 3.87 -5.92 -3.88
C ILE A 156 3.61 -5.68 -2.37
N GLY A 157 4.63 -5.75 -1.52
CA GLY A 157 4.55 -5.33 -0.11
C GLY A 157 4.09 -3.87 0.01
N HIS A 158 4.65 -2.96 -0.78
CA HIS A 158 4.18 -1.57 -0.87
C HIS A 158 2.76 -1.46 -1.41
N VAL A 159 2.38 -2.24 -2.44
CA VAL A 159 1.01 -2.27 -2.97
C VAL A 159 0.00 -2.68 -1.89
N ILE A 160 0.34 -3.55 -0.95
CA ILE A 160 -0.52 -3.90 0.20
C ILE A 160 -0.31 -2.98 1.42
N GLY A 161 0.48 -1.91 1.27
CA GLY A 161 0.63 -0.83 2.24
C GLY A 161 1.76 -1.00 3.25
N MET A 162 2.74 -1.89 3.04
CA MET A 162 3.90 -2.03 3.92
C MET A 162 4.97 -0.99 3.58
N PRO A 163 5.42 -0.14 4.53
CA PRO A 163 6.53 0.78 4.30
C PRO A 163 7.88 0.03 4.40
N HIS A 164 9.00 0.74 4.21
CA HIS A 164 10.32 0.17 4.46
C HIS A 164 10.56 -0.12 5.94
N GLU A 165 11.16 -1.27 6.22
CA GLU A 165 11.37 -1.79 7.57
C GLU A 165 12.47 -1.01 8.33
N HIS A 166 13.53 -0.57 7.64
CA HIS A 166 14.62 0.22 8.25
C HIS A 166 14.19 1.61 8.72
N GLN A 167 13.05 2.10 8.25
CA GLN A 167 12.46 3.37 8.69
C GLN A 167 11.65 3.19 9.98
N SER A 168 11.43 1.96 10.44
CA SER A 168 10.77 1.69 11.72
C SER A 168 11.47 2.41 12.88
N PRO A 169 10.71 3.10 13.76
CA PRO A 169 11.29 3.71 14.95
C PRO A 169 11.83 2.66 15.94
N PHE A 170 11.39 1.40 15.82
CA PHE A 170 11.84 0.28 16.64
C PHE A 170 13.12 -0.38 16.13
N ALA A 171 13.64 0.03 14.97
CA ALA A 171 14.88 -0.52 14.42
C ALA A 171 16.11 -0.19 15.28
N GLY A 172 16.05 0.91 16.06
CA GLY A 172 17.19 1.40 16.83
C GLY A 172 18.39 1.80 15.96
N ILE A 173 18.21 1.86 14.63
CA ILE A 173 19.30 2.18 13.70
C ILE A 173 19.69 3.65 13.87
N VAL A 174 20.95 3.85 14.22
CA VAL A 174 21.64 5.15 14.12
C VAL A 174 22.55 5.09 12.91
N TRP A 175 22.28 5.96 11.93
CA TRP A 175 23.03 6.02 10.67
C TRP A 175 24.34 6.80 10.80
N ASP A 176 25.38 6.37 10.08
CA ASP A 176 26.42 7.29 9.61
C ASP A 176 25.87 8.01 8.38
N GLU A 177 25.13 9.11 8.61
CA GLU A 177 24.39 9.78 7.53
C GLU A 177 25.28 10.21 6.36
N GLU A 178 26.51 10.68 6.62
CA GLU A 178 27.44 11.05 5.54
C GLU A 178 27.89 9.83 4.73
N ALA A 179 28.09 8.69 5.39
CA ALA A 179 28.35 7.44 4.68
C ALA A 179 27.15 6.99 3.85
N VAL A 180 25.93 7.10 4.38
CA VAL A 180 24.68 6.79 3.67
C VAL A 180 24.49 7.70 2.46
N TYR A 181 24.65 9.02 2.61
CA TYR A 181 24.57 9.96 1.47
C TYR A 181 25.61 9.66 0.40
N ARG A 182 26.84 9.32 0.79
CA ARG A 182 27.91 8.97 -0.15
C ARG A 182 27.61 7.66 -0.88
N ASP A 183 27.07 6.66 -0.19
CA ASP A 183 26.79 5.35 -0.78
C ASP A 183 25.64 5.43 -1.78
N PHE A 184 24.51 6.01 -1.39
CA PHE A 184 23.32 6.15 -2.24
C PHE A 184 23.46 7.26 -3.31
N GLY A 185 24.33 8.24 -3.10
CA GLY A 185 24.65 9.27 -4.10
C GLY A 185 25.57 8.78 -5.22
N ALA A 186 26.18 7.61 -5.06
CA ALA A 186 27.02 7.01 -6.08
C ALA A 186 26.22 6.03 -6.98
N PRO A 187 26.75 5.66 -8.17
CA PRO A 187 26.11 4.67 -9.01
C PRO A 187 25.90 3.31 -8.29
N PRO A 188 24.82 2.58 -8.63
CA PRO A 188 23.89 2.86 -9.73
C PRO A 188 22.74 3.84 -9.37
N ASN A 189 22.57 4.18 -8.09
CA ASN A 189 21.45 5.01 -7.63
C ASN A 189 21.56 6.49 -8.05
N GLY A 190 22.69 7.13 -7.75
CA GLY A 190 22.89 8.56 -8.03
C GLY A 190 21.90 9.49 -7.32
N TRP A 191 21.41 9.12 -6.13
CA TRP A 191 20.34 9.87 -5.45
C TRP A 191 20.82 11.20 -4.87
N SER A 192 19.94 12.20 -4.87
CA SER A 192 20.14 13.43 -4.10
C SER A 192 20.08 13.13 -2.60
N ARG A 193 20.68 14.00 -1.78
CA ARG A 193 20.58 13.88 -0.32
C ARG A 193 19.14 13.87 0.16
N GLU A 194 18.27 14.68 -0.44
CA GLU A 194 16.84 14.70 -0.11
C GLU A 194 16.16 13.36 -0.40
N LYS A 195 16.40 12.77 -1.58
CA LYS A 195 15.84 11.46 -1.94
C LYS A 195 16.34 10.37 -0.99
N THR A 196 17.64 10.37 -0.69
CA THR A 196 18.24 9.45 0.29
C THR A 196 17.68 9.65 1.69
N PHE A 197 17.48 10.89 2.13
CA PHE A 197 16.89 11.17 3.43
C PHE A 197 15.49 10.59 3.52
N ASN A 198 14.63 10.88 2.54
CA ASN A 198 13.23 10.44 2.57
C ASN A 198 13.05 8.92 2.47
N ASN A 199 13.92 8.23 1.73
CA ASN A 199 13.81 6.79 1.49
C ASN A 199 14.62 5.93 2.48
N VAL A 200 15.68 6.47 3.08
CA VAL A 200 16.63 5.70 3.91
C VAL A 200 16.72 6.21 5.33
N ILE A 201 17.04 7.49 5.51
CA ILE A 201 17.42 8.02 6.83
C ILE A 201 16.21 8.34 7.68
N ARG A 202 15.18 8.96 7.09
CA ARG A 202 13.96 9.40 7.77
C ARG A 202 13.33 8.21 8.49
N LYS A 203 13.11 8.37 9.79
CA LYS A 203 12.30 7.45 10.57
C LYS A 203 10.82 7.80 10.40
N LEU A 204 10.03 6.75 10.28
CA LEU A 204 8.59 6.84 10.41
C LEU A 204 8.26 7.21 11.85
N ASP A 205 7.25 8.06 12.02
CA ASP A 205 6.70 8.34 13.34
C ASP A 205 6.13 7.03 13.93
N GLN A 206 6.05 6.91 15.26
CA GLN A 206 5.39 5.74 15.87
C GLN A 206 3.93 5.60 15.41
N SER A 207 3.32 6.72 15.02
CA SER A 207 2.03 6.79 14.38
C SER A 207 1.93 6.15 12.99
N GLU A 208 3.06 5.90 12.33
CA GLU A 208 3.14 5.37 10.97
C GLU A 208 3.50 3.88 10.93
N VAL A 209 3.77 3.23 12.08
CA VAL A 209 4.24 1.84 12.15
C VAL A 209 3.41 1.02 13.13
N THR A 210 3.01 -0.19 12.71
CA THR A 210 2.33 -1.16 13.58
C THR A 210 3.35 -2.22 14.01
N GLY A 211 3.49 -2.43 15.32
CA GLY A 211 4.42 -3.41 15.88
C GLY A 211 5.36 -2.79 16.92
N SER A 212 6.10 -3.63 17.63
CA SER A 212 7.07 -3.22 18.66
C SER A 212 8.46 -3.80 18.43
N VAL A 213 8.65 -4.53 17.33
CA VAL A 213 9.87 -5.27 17.00
C VAL A 213 10.22 -5.01 15.55
N TRP A 214 11.47 -4.63 15.30
CA TRP A 214 12.02 -4.50 13.96
C TRP A 214 12.50 -5.85 13.42
N ASP A 215 12.22 -6.12 12.15
CA ASP A 215 12.61 -7.34 11.45
C ASP A 215 13.72 -7.13 10.41
N ALA A 216 14.97 -7.35 10.80
CA ALA A 216 16.11 -7.28 9.89
C ALA A 216 16.08 -8.35 8.74
N SER A 217 15.16 -9.32 8.80
CA SER A 217 14.97 -10.34 7.75
C SER A 217 13.75 -10.03 6.85
N SER A 218 13.05 -8.93 7.08
CA SER A 218 11.87 -8.54 6.32
C SER A 218 12.18 -8.41 4.83
N ILE A 219 11.21 -8.76 3.98
CA ILE A 219 11.24 -8.44 2.55
C ILE A 219 11.27 -6.93 2.31
N MET A 220 10.78 -6.13 3.27
CA MET A 220 10.73 -4.67 3.23
C MET A 220 12.02 -4.00 3.75
N GLU A 221 12.99 -4.77 4.24
CA GLU A 221 14.30 -4.29 4.70
C GLU A 221 15.26 -4.16 3.51
N TYR A 222 16.04 -3.07 3.49
CA TYR A 222 17.10 -2.91 2.52
C TYR A 222 18.35 -3.68 2.90
N THR A 223 19.13 -4.06 1.89
CA THR A 223 20.51 -4.48 2.13
C THR A 223 21.34 -3.26 2.48
N PHE A 224 22.03 -3.27 3.61
CA PHE A 224 22.96 -2.20 4.00
C PHE A 224 24.37 -2.77 4.15
N GLY A 225 25.34 -2.11 3.51
CA GLY A 225 26.75 -2.48 3.63
C GLY A 225 27.39 -2.14 4.97
N PRO A 226 28.59 -2.67 5.23
CA PRO A 226 29.36 -2.30 6.40
C PRO A 226 29.69 -0.80 6.39
N GLY A 227 29.67 -0.18 7.58
CA GLY A 227 30.03 1.22 7.75
C GLY A 227 28.93 2.24 7.42
N LEU A 228 27.70 1.79 7.14
CA LEU A 228 26.53 2.67 7.02
C LEU A 228 25.80 2.87 8.36
N ILE A 229 25.89 1.87 9.25
CA ILE A 229 25.14 1.81 10.51
C ILE A 229 26.14 1.95 11.67
N LEU A 230 25.88 2.91 12.57
CA LEU A 230 26.66 3.12 13.80
C LEU A 230 26.11 2.29 14.96
N GLU A 231 24.78 2.18 15.06
CA GLU A 231 24.09 1.37 16.07
C GLU A 231 22.86 0.69 15.45
N PRO A 232 22.45 -0.48 15.96
CA PRO A 232 23.11 -1.24 17.03
C PRO A 232 24.39 -1.93 16.54
N GLU A 233 25.32 -2.21 17.46
CA GLU A 233 26.67 -2.72 17.13
C GLU A 233 26.66 -3.97 16.24
N GLN A 234 25.71 -4.87 16.47
CA GLN A 234 25.54 -6.10 15.70
C GLN A 234 25.32 -5.88 14.19
N TYR A 235 24.85 -4.70 13.77
CA TYR A 235 24.60 -4.37 12.36
C TYR A 235 25.63 -3.41 11.75
N ARG A 236 26.72 -3.08 12.47
CA ARG A 236 27.84 -2.28 11.91
C ARG A 236 28.51 -2.92 10.69
N HIS A 237 28.43 -4.25 10.59
CA HIS A 237 28.96 -5.02 9.47
C HIS A 237 27.97 -5.17 8.31
N GLY A 238 26.78 -4.57 8.43
CA GLY A 238 25.74 -4.57 7.42
C GLY A 238 24.50 -5.39 7.82
N VAL A 239 23.44 -5.20 7.04
CA VAL A 239 22.15 -5.90 7.11
C VAL A 239 21.93 -6.56 5.75
N PHE A 240 21.66 -7.86 5.74
CA PHE A 240 21.56 -8.66 4.51
C PHE A 240 20.32 -9.55 4.57
N PRO A 241 19.12 -9.00 4.33
CA PRO A 241 17.89 -9.78 4.37
C PRO A 241 17.92 -10.88 3.29
N PRO A 242 17.22 -12.01 3.53
CA PRO A 242 17.24 -13.17 2.63
C PRO A 242 16.59 -12.90 1.27
N GLY A 243 15.79 -11.84 1.15
CA GLY A 243 15.09 -11.49 -0.09
C GLY A 243 13.80 -12.29 -0.32
N THR A 244 13.20 -12.78 0.76
CA THR A 244 11.93 -13.53 0.79
C THR A 244 11.00 -12.94 1.86
N ILE A 245 9.68 -13.16 1.73
CA ILE A 245 8.71 -12.79 2.78
C ILE A 245 9.08 -13.48 4.09
N SER A 246 9.30 -12.71 5.15
CA SER A 246 9.62 -13.22 6.48
C SER A 246 8.39 -13.74 7.21
N VAL A 247 8.60 -14.38 8.37
CA VAL A 247 7.49 -14.79 9.24
C VAL A 247 6.73 -13.56 9.76
N LEU A 248 7.45 -12.49 10.14
CA LEU A 248 6.84 -11.27 10.66
C LEU A 248 6.13 -10.47 9.58
N ASP A 249 6.63 -10.48 8.34
CA ASP A 249 5.92 -9.91 7.19
C ASP A 249 4.56 -10.60 6.99
N ALA A 250 4.55 -11.94 7.05
CA ALA A 250 3.34 -12.71 6.87
C ALA A 250 2.34 -12.52 8.03
N GLU A 251 2.83 -12.44 9.28
CA GLU A 251 2.00 -12.12 10.44
C GLU A 251 1.41 -10.72 10.35
N PHE A 252 2.22 -9.72 9.99
CA PHE A 252 1.77 -8.35 9.75
C PHE A 252 0.67 -8.30 8.70
N ALA A 253 0.88 -8.95 7.54
CA ALA A 253 -0.09 -8.99 6.46
C ALA A 253 -1.40 -9.67 6.89
N ARG A 254 -1.34 -10.78 7.63
CA ARG A 254 -2.53 -11.47 8.16
C ARG A 254 -3.24 -10.68 9.26
N GLN A 255 -2.53 -9.89 10.05
CA GLN A 255 -3.13 -9.05 11.08
C GLN A 255 -3.97 -7.94 10.44
N TRP A 256 -3.45 -7.28 9.40
CA TRP A 256 -4.15 -6.21 8.69
C TRP A 256 -5.21 -6.73 7.70
N TYR A 257 -4.97 -7.90 7.12
CA TYR A 257 -5.82 -8.56 6.14
C TYR A 257 -6.14 -9.98 6.61
N PRO A 258 -6.93 -10.15 7.68
CA PRO A 258 -7.25 -11.47 8.19
C PRO A 258 -8.04 -12.27 7.14
N PRO A 259 -7.94 -13.61 7.12
CA PRO A 259 -8.71 -14.43 6.20
C PRO A 259 -10.20 -14.05 6.21
N THR A 260 -10.79 -13.85 5.03
CA THR A 260 -12.20 -13.48 4.92
C THR A 260 -13.08 -14.63 5.41
N LYS A 261 -14.02 -14.35 6.32
CA LYS A 261 -14.99 -15.35 6.77
C LYS A 261 -16.03 -15.60 5.66
N PRO A 262 -16.56 -16.82 5.52
CA PRO A 262 -17.59 -17.14 4.52
C PRO A 262 -18.95 -16.46 4.75
N ALA A 263 -19.15 -15.79 5.90
CA ALA A 263 -20.42 -15.14 6.19
C ALA A 263 -20.61 -13.95 5.25
N GLY A 264 -21.61 -14.05 4.36
CA GLY A 264 -21.95 -12.97 3.45
C GLY A 264 -22.40 -11.70 4.19
N PRO A 265 -22.37 -10.54 3.51
CA PRO A 265 -22.72 -9.27 4.12
C PRO A 265 -24.19 -9.22 4.55
N SER A 266 -24.46 -8.58 5.68
CA SER A 266 -25.83 -8.36 6.15
C SER A 266 -26.51 -7.27 5.33
N LEU A 267 -27.80 -7.41 5.02
CA LEU A 267 -28.54 -6.36 4.32
C LEU A 267 -28.62 -5.10 5.20
N LEU A 268 -28.19 -3.96 4.64
CA LEU A 268 -28.46 -2.64 5.19
C LEU A 268 -29.70 -2.09 4.49
N SER A 269 -30.73 -1.79 5.28
CA SER A 269 -31.98 -1.18 4.81
C SER A 269 -31.86 0.35 4.80
N PRO A 270 -32.47 1.05 3.82
CA PRO A 270 -32.33 2.50 3.72
C PRO A 270 -32.93 3.17 4.96
N PHE A 271 -32.32 4.27 5.40
CA PHE A 271 -32.71 5.03 6.60
C PHE A 271 -32.70 4.21 7.91
N THR A 272 -32.01 3.07 7.94
CA THR A 272 -31.87 2.24 9.14
C THR A 272 -30.45 2.29 9.67
N SER A 273 -30.27 2.86 10.87
CA SER A 273 -28.98 2.84 11.55
C SER A 273 -28.70 1.46 12.15
N VAL A 274 -27.59 0.85 11.76
CA VAL A 274 -27.12 -0.43 12.30
C VAL A 274 -25.90 -0.20 13.20
N PRO A 275 -25.97 -0.52 14.50
CA PRO A 275 -24.83 -0.42 15.41
C PRO A 275 -23.66 -1.30 14.96
N LEU A 276 -22.45 -0.75 15.03
CA LEU A 276 -21.18 -1.45 14.79
C LEU A 276 -20.62 -1.93 16.13
N GLY A 277 -20.75 -3.22 16.40
CA GLY A 277 -20.11 -3.90 17.54
C GLY A 277 -18.66 -4.28 17.26
N LEU A 278 -17.88 -3.37 16.65
CA LEU A 278 -16.51 -3.64 16.21
C LEU A 278 -15.48 -3.22 17.29
N SER A 279 -14.41 -4.00 17.38
CA SER A 279 -13.16 -3.68 18.08
C SER A 279 -12.17 -3.03 17.11
N SER A 280 -11.06 -2.48 17.63
CA SER A 280 -10.00 -1.92 16.79
C SER A 280 -9.44 -2.98 15.82
N GLY A 281 -9.35 -2.63 14.54
CA GLY A 281 -8.94 -3.50 13.45
C GLY A 281 -10.06 -4.37 12.86
N GLU A 282 -11.20 -4.51 13.55
CA GLU A 282 -12.32 -5.30 13.05
C GLU A 282 -13.09 -4.56 11.93
N GLN A 283 -13.73 -5.35 11.08
CA GLN A 283 -14.49 -4.88 9.93
C GLN A 283 -15.88 -5.52 9.89
N ALA A 284 -16.86 -4.77 9.40
CA ALA A 284 -18.17 -5.27 9.01
C ALA A 284 -18.49 -4.93 7.55
N ASP A 285 -19.18 -5.86 6.89
CA ASP A 285 -19.60 -5.75 5.50
C ASP A 285 -21.14 -5.75 5.43
N TYR A 286 -21.68 -4.80 4.66
CA TYR A 286 -23.11 -4.56 4.52
C TYR A 286 -23.53 -4.54 3.05
N LEU A 287 -24.54 -5.32 2.70
CA LEU A 287 -25.13 -5.34 1.38
C LEU A 287 -26.12 -4.18 1.24
N ILE A 288 -26.00 -3.42 0.16
CA ILE A 288 -26.92 -2.37 -0.25
C ILE A 288 -27.51 -2.76 -1.60
N VAL A 289 -28.85 -2.73 -1.69
CA VAL A 289 -29.58 -2.93 -2.93
C VAL A 289 -30.51 -1.73 -3.11
N PRO A 290 -30.15 -0.73 -3.95
CA PRO A 290 -30.93 0.50 -4.07
C PRO A 290 -32.34 0.24 -4.61
N GLU A 291 -33.34 0.83 -3.96
CA GLU A 291 -34.74 0.75 -4.40
C GLU A 291 -35.07 1.69 -5.57
N GLY A 292 -34.21 2.70 -5.81
CA GLY A 292 -34.29 3.66 -6.90
C GLY A 292 -32.91 4.03 -7.44
N THR A 293 -32.86 4.57 -8.66
CA THR A 293 -31.60 5.09 -9.25
C THR A 293 -31.49 6.57 -8.90
N ARG A 294 -30.50 6.91 -8.06
CA ARG A 294 -30.24 8.28 -7.57
C ARG A 294 -28.92 8.30 -6.80
N ASP A 295 -28.56 9.49 -6.33
CA ASP A 295 -27.49 9.61 -5.35
C ASP A 295 -27.96 9.06 -4.00
N TYR A 296 -27.10 8.25 -3.40
CA TYR A 296 -27.21 7.76 -2.04
C TYR A 296 -25.98 8.18 -1.26
N THR A 297 -26.16 8.40 0.03
CA THR A 297 -25.05 8.58 0.96
C THR A 297 -25.00 7.39 1.90
N VAL A 298 -23.82 6.78 2.02
CA VAL A 298 -23.48 5.82 3.07
C VAL A 298 -22.59 6.54 4.05
N ALA A 299 -22.92 6.50 5.35
CA ALA A 299 -22.08 7.12 6.36
C ALA A 299 -22.03 6.30 7.64
N THR A 300 -20.93 6.44 8.37
CA THR A 300 -20.84 6.03 9.76
C THR A 300 -21.36 7.16 10.68
N PHE A 301 -21.66 6.84 11.94
CA PHE A 301 -22.16 7.78 12.95
C PHE A 301 -21.62 7.38 14.31
N GLY A 302 -20.89 8.24 15.03
CA GLY A 302 -20.39 7.90 16.36
C GLY A 302 -19.16 8.69 16.76
N GLN A 303 -18.34 8.10 17.62
CA GLN A 303 -17.09 8.69 18.13
C GLN A 303 -15.83 7.94 17.71
N SER A 304 -15.99 6.85 16.96
CA SER A 304 -14.85 6.03 16.52
C SER A 304 -14.37 6.45 15.14
N ASP A 305 -13.05 6.38 14.95
CA ASP A 305 -12.45 6.62 13.64
C ASP A 305 -12.65 5.38 12.75
N THR A 306 -13.16 5.59 11.54
CA THR A 306 -13.51 4.53 10.60
C THR A 306 -12.91 4.77 9.22
N VAL A 307 -12.70 3.67 8.48
CA VAL A 307 -12.67 3.73 7.02
C VAL A 307 -13.93 3.07 6.50
N LEU A 308 -14.64 3.81 5.65
CA LEU A 308 -15.78 3.33 4.88
C LEU A 308 -15.36 3.21 3.43
N GLY A 309 -15.55 2.03 2.84
CA GLY A 309 -15.41 1.80 1.40
C GLY A 309 -16.70 1.25 0.81
N LEU A 310 -17.02 1.71 -0.39
CA LEU A 310 -18.18 1.26 -1.16
C LEU A 310 -17.69 0.55 -2.41
N PHE A 311 -18.26 -0.63 -2.66
CA PHE A 311 -17.93 -1.48 -3.81
C PHE A 311 -19.21 -1.85 -4.55
N GLU A 312 -19.19 -1.87 -5.88
CA GLU A 312 -20.25 -2.42 -6.72
C GLU A 312 -19.92 -3.87 -7.07
N GLU A 313 -20.87 -4.79 -6.94
CA GLU A 313 -20.69 -6.18 -7.36
C GLU A 313 -21.01 -6.28 -8.86
N ILE A 314 -19.98 -6.53 -9.68
CA ILE A 314 -20.09 -6.74 -11.13
C ILE A 314 -19.63 -8.17 -11.41
N ASP A 315 -20.51 -8.98 -12.01
CA ASP A 315 -20.26 -10.40 -12.32
C ASP A 315 -19.79 -11.24 -11.11
N GLY A 316 -20.22 -10.88 -9.90
CA GLY A 316 -19.86 -11.54 -8.65
C GLY A 316 -18.56 -11.03 -8.00
N GLU A 317 -17.90 -10.05 -8.60
CA GLU A 317 -16.66 -9.44 -8.10
C GLU A 317 -16.89 -8.00 -7.61
N PRO A 318 -16.41 -7.64 -6.40
CA PRO A 318 -16.46 -6.26 -5.92
C PRO A 318 -15.51 -5.34 -6.70
N ARG A 319 -16.06 -4.28 -7.30
CA ARG A 319 -15.34 -3.18 -7.96
C ARG A 319 -15.39 -1.92 -7.11
N TYR A 320 -14.26 -1.25 -6.93
CA TYR A 320 -14.17 -0.05 -6.09
C TYR A 320 -15.03 1.08 -6.65
N VAL A 321 -15.81 1.74 -5.78
CA VAL A 321 -16.60 2.94 -6.14
C VAL A 321 -15.99 4.18 -5.51
N ALA A 322 -15.89 4.18 -4.18
CA ALA A 322 -15.36 5.30 -3.40
C ALA A 322 -15.08 4.85 -1.97
N ALA A 323 -14.24 5.60 -1.27
CA ALA A 323 -13.96 5.40 0.14
C ALA A 323 -13.64 6.72 0.84
N ASP A 324 -13.92 6.77 2.13
CA ASP A 324 -13.61 7.89 3.01
C ASP A 324 -13.04 7.37 4.34
N ASP A 325 -12.09 8.11 4.90
CA ASP A 325 -11.34 7.73 6.10
C ASP A 325 -11.54 8.68 7.28
N ASP A 326 -12.53 9.57 7.20
CA ASP A 326 -12.86 10.64 8.16
C ASP A 326 -11.79 11.72 8.42
N SER A 327 -10.56 11.50 7.94
CA SER A 327 -9.39 12.37 8.08
C SER A 327 -9.13 12.86 9.52
N GLY A 328 -9.59 12.14 10.54
CA GLY A 328 -9.49 12.49 11.95
C GLY A 328 -10.37 13.66 12.41
N ARG A 329 -11.36 14.07 11.61
CA ARG A 329 -12.34 15.09 12.03
C ARG A 329 -13.31 14.48 13.06
N PRO A 330 -14.05 15.29 13.85
CA PRO A 330 -15.16 14.78 14.66
C PRO A 330 -16.39 14.35 13.83
N HIS A 331 -16.25 14.28 12.50
CA HIS A 331 -17.27 13.83 11.58
C HIS A 331 -16.93 12.41 11.14
N ASN A 332 -17.96 11.65 10.86
CA ASN A 332 -17.85 10.25 10.51
C ASN A 332 -17.55 10.07 9.02
N SER A 333 -16.94 8.95 8.64
CA SER A 333 -16.66 8.63 7.23
C SER A 333 -17.96 8.59 6.43
N SER A 334 -17.97 9.25 5.27
CA SER A 334 -19.15 9.37 4.43
C SER A 334 -18.79 9.28 2.95
N VAL A 335 -19.53 8.45 2.22
CA VAL A 335 -19.40 8.27 0.78
C VAL A 335 -20.74 8.60 0.12
N THR A 336 -20.73 9.52 -0.84
CA THR A 336 -21.88 9.80 -1.70
C THR A 336 -21.59 9.30 -3.11
N ALA A 337 -22.49 8.49 -3.66
CA ALA A 337 -22.36 7.92 -5.00
C ALA A 337 -23.73 7.75 -5.68
N HIS A 338 -23.74 7.83 -7.01
CA HIS A 338 -24.92 7.55 -7.81
C HIS A 338 -25.13 6.04 -7.94
N LEU A 339 -26.11 5.49 -7.24
CA LEU A 339 -26.37 4.04 -7.23
C LEU A 339 -27.54 3.70 -8.15
N VAL A 340 -27.46 2.55 -8.80
CA VAL A 340 -28.47 2.09 -9.77
C VAL A 340 -29.42 1.09 -9.11
N LYS A 341 -30.72 1.29 -9.32
CA LYS A 341 -31.78 0.42 -8.78
C LYS A 341 -31.52 -1.05 -9.07
N GLY A 342 -31.61 -1.89 -8.04
CA GLY A 342 -31.50 -3.34 -8.15
C GLY A 342 -30.09 -3.89 -8.36
N ARG A 343 -29.07 -3.03 -8.52
CA ARG A 343 -27.67 -3.45 -8.46
C ARG A 343 -27.26 -3.72 -7.02
N ARG A 344 -26.16 -4.46 -6.86
CA ARG A 344 -25.66 -4.91 -5.56
C ARG A 344 -24.40 -4.12 -5.24
N TYR A 345 -24.37 -3.54 -4.04
CA TYR A 345 -23.21 -2.82 -3.53
C TYR A 345 -22.85 -3.36 -2.15
N VAL A 346 -21.56 -3.36 -1.82
CA VAL A 346 -21.06 -3.74 -0.49
C VAL A 346 -20.41 -2.52 0.15
N ALA A 347 -20.97 -2.07 1.27
CA ALA A 347 -20.33 -1.10 2.14
C ALA A 347 -19.50 -1.84 3.18
N ARG A 348 -18.20 -1.56 3.23
CA ARG A 348 -17.24 -2.13 4.17
C ARG A 348 -16.79 -1.05 5.14
N VAL A 349 -16.91 -1.33 6.44
CA VAL A 349 -16.47 -0.40 7.48
C VAL A 349 -15.46 -1.09 8.37
N ARG A 350 -14.24 -0.54 8.43
CA ARG A 350 -13.21 -0.94 9.40
C ARG A 350 -13.08 0.11 10.48
N LEU A 351 -12.98 -0.33 11.73
CA LEU A 351 -12.78 0.54 12.90
C LEU A 351 -11.29 0.61 13.24
N TYR A 352 -10.70 1.81 13.33
CA TYR A 352 -9.29 1.96 13.69
C TYR A 352 -9.09 2.28 15.17
N SER A 353 -9.92 3.16 15.73
CA SER A 353 -9.86 3.53 17.15
C SER A 353 -11.20 3.25 17.83
N ALA A 354 -11.20 2.35 18.81
CA ALA A 354 -12.39 1.95 19.54
C ALA A 354 -12.71 2.85 20.74
N ARG A 355 -12.39 4.16 20.68
CA ARG A 355 -12.95 5.10 21.67
C ARG A 355 -14.48 5.06 21.56
N GLY A 356 -15.13 4.50 22.58
CA GLY A 356 -16.58 4.29 22.60
C GLY A 356 -17.05 3.04 21.84
N SER A 357 -16.33 1.91 21.93
CA SER A 357 -16.78 0.61 21.38
C SER A 357 -18.27 0.37 21.62
N GLY A 358 -19.05 0.20 20.56
CA GLY A 358 -20.51 0.02 20.60
C GLY A 358 -21.35 1.30 20.47
N GLN A 359 -20.74 2.47 20.24
CA GLN A 359 -21.44 3.74 19.99
C GLN A 359 -21.30 4.28 18.56
N THR A 360 -20.78 3.46 17.64
CA THR A 360 -20.76 3.79 16.21
C THR A 360 -21.82 2.99 15.48
N ALA A 361 -22.47 3.57 14.47
CA ALA A 361 -23.44 2.91 13.59
C ALA A 361 -23.12 3.23 12.13
N ILE A 362 -23.67 2.44 11.21
CA ILE A 362 -23.69 2.73 9.77
C ILE A 362 -25.15 2.93 9.31
N MET A 363 -25.36 3.81 8.35
CA MET A 363 -26.64 3.96 7.65
C MET A 363 -26.37 4.38 6.21
N TYR A 364 -27.34 4.12 5.32
CA TYR A 364 -27.40 4.79 4.02
C TYR A 364 -28.81 5.35 3.76
N TRP A 365 -28.88 6.41 2.95
CA TRP A 365 -30.13 7.10 2.62
C TRP A 365 -30.16 7.67 1.21
#